data_AF-A0A258RW72-F1
#
_entry.id   AF-A0A258RW72-F1
#
_cell.length_a   1.000
_cell.length_b   1.000
_cell.length_c   1.000
_cell.angle_alpha   90.00
_cell.angle_beta   90.00
_cell.angle_gamma   90.00
#
_symmetry.space_group_name_H-M   'P 1'
#
loop_
_entity.id
_entity.type
_entity.pdbx_description
1 polymer ?
#
loop_
_entity_poly.entity_id
_entity_poly.type
_entity_poly.pdbx_seq_one_letter_code
_entity_poly.pdbx_strand_id
1 'polypeptide(L)'
;MRGLLPDATLAAALARARHLGVGGDEVLIAAGLIDPDAASAALADHLGLPRAVLPRRLPLDADGVRGALRTGMLAQEDPLRGAVFTLCPRGHGARRLARAVAQDPGLAARTSILAPERLRAYLARHAGPALTRQATFDLRRRMPHFSAALISPARILAGPVLLAAVLLATGFLASPQTTFLALQAVLSIMFLGAIALRLAACFVTAEPDGACRLGDHHLPIYTVMVPLYREAAVLPRLVAALAALDYPPEKLDIKLVVEEDDRQTREALKRMALPAWFEIIPVPAIGPRTKPKALNAALPFARGQFLVVYDAEDSPEPRQLRAALAAFQKGGPRLACVQARLAIDNGGDSWISRQFALEYAA
;
A
#
# COMPACT_ATOMS: atom_id res chain seq x y z
N MET A 1 -20.75 18.09 15.77
CA MET A 1 -19.99 17.37 16.82
C MET A 1 -20.17 17.96 18.22
N ARG A 2 -20.42 19.27 18.38
CA ARG A 2 -20.94 19.80 19.66
C ARG A 2 -22.21 19.04 20.06
N GLY A 3 -22.29 18.63 21.32
CA GLY A 3 -23.40 17.80 21.84
C GLY A 3 -23.19 16.28 21.71
N LEU A 4 -22.21 15.80 20.93
CA LEU A 4 -21.86 14.38 20.84
C LEU A 4 -20.68 13.99 21.74
N LEU A 5 -19.80 14.94 22.03
CA LEU A 5 -18.59 14.74 22.82
C LEU A 5 -18.40 15.94 23.76
N PRO A 6 -17.68 15.75 24.89
CA PRO A 6 -17.36 16.84 25.81
C PRO A 6 -16.56 17.96 25.12
N ASP A 7 -16.81 19.21 25.49
CA ASP A 7 -16.14 20.37 24.88
C ASP A 7 -14.62 20.35 25.08
N ALA A 8 -14.14 19.85 26.22
CA ALA A 8 -12.72 19.66 26.47
C ALA A 8 -12.07 18.69 25.45
N THR A 9 -12.76 17.61 25.12
CA THR A 9 -12.33 16.62 24.11
C THR A 9 -12.27 17.26 22.72
N LEU A 10 -13.29 18.04 22.36
CA LEU A 10 -13.33 18.76 21.09
C LEU A 10 -12.20 19.80 21.00
N ALA A 11 -11.92 20.53 22.09
CA ALA A 11 -10.83 21.50 22.16
C ALA A 11 -9.45 20.84 22.01
N ALA A 12 -9.22 19.72 22.69
CA ALA A 12 -7.99 18.93 22.57
C ALA A 12 -7.81 18.39 21.14
N ALA A 13 -8.87 17.83 20.54
CA ALA A 13 -8.83 17.35 19.16
C ALA A 13 -8.52 18.48 18.17
N LEU A 14 -9.08 19.67 18.36
CA LEU A 14 -8.78 20.84 17.54
C LEU A 14 -7.33 21.32 17.70
N ALA A 15 -6.78 21.29 18.92
CA ALA A 15 -5.37 21.65 19.16
C ALA A 15 -4.42 20.68 18.44
N ARG A 16 -4.67 19.37 18.57
CA ARG A 16 -3.90 18.33 17.85
C ARG A 16 -4.06 18.45 16.34
N ALA A 17 -5.27 18.68 15.84
CA ALA A 17 -5.54 18.87 14.42
C ALA A 17 -4.76 20.05 13.84
N ARG A 18 -4.64 21.16 14.56
CA ARG A 18 -3.79 22.31 14.17
C ARG A 18 -2.32 21.96 14.18
N HIS A 19 -1.83 21.24 15.19
CA HIS A 19 -0.42 20.80 15.25
C HIS A 19 -0.05 19.89 14.08
N LEU A 20 -0.97 19.00 13.68
CA LEU A 20 -0.74 18.03 12.62
C LEU A 20 -1.14 18.53 11.22
N GLY A 21 -1.87 19.63 11.09
CA GLY A 21 -2.37 20.11 9.80
C GLY A 21 -3.46 19.20 9.21
N VAL A 22 -4.34 18.65 10.06
CA VAL A 22 -5.44 17.75 9.69
C VAL A 22 -6.79 18.27 10.20
N GLY A 23 -7.87 17.55 9.92
CA GLY A 23 -9.20 17.76 10.47
C GLY A 23 -9.35 17.41 11.94
N GLY A 24 -10.25 18.10 12.65
CA GLY A 24 -10.65 17.70 14.00
C GLY A 24 -11.42 16.37 14.01
N ASP A 25 -12.22 16.13 12.97
CA ASP A 25 -12.87 14.84 12.70
C ASP A 25 -11.85 13.72 12.53
N GLU A 26 -10.75 13.96 11.80
CA GLU A 26 -9.70 12.96 11.59
C GLU A 26 -9.01 12.57 12.90
N VAL A 27 -8.75 13.54 13.79
CA VAL A 27 -8.19 13.26 15.13
C VAL A 27 -9.17 12.45 15.98
N LEU A 28 -10.45 12.81 15.99
CA LEU A 28 -11.46 12.11 16.80
C LEU A 28 -11.67 10.67 16.31
N ILE A 29 -11.68 10.46 14.99
CA ILE A 29 -11.78 9.13 14.38
C ILE A 29 -10.52 8.31 14.68
N ALA A 30 -9.33 8.89 14.50
CA ALA A 30 -8.09 8.18 14.79
C ALA A 30 -8.00 7.78 16.27
N ALA A 31 -8.44 8.64 17.18
CA ALA A 31 -8.48 8.34 18.61
C ALA A 31 -9.58 7.33 19.01
N GLY A 32 -10.43 6.88 18.08
CA GLY A 32 -11.55 5.97 18.36
C GLY A 32 -12.66 6.62 19.20
N LEU A 33 -12.70 7.96 19.26
CA LEU A 33 -13.68 8.72 20.05
C LEU A 33 -15.00 8.94 19.33
N ILE A 34 -15.00 8.82 18.00
CA ILE A 34 -16.21 8.88 17.19
C ILE A 34 -16.10 7.92 16.01
N ASP A 35 -17.18 7.22 15.73
CA ASP A 35 -17.29 6.37 14.55
C ASP A 35 -17.36 7.24 13.27
N PRO A 36 -16.73 6.83 12.14
CA PRO A 36 -16.77 7.59 10.90
C PRO A 36 -18.17 7.88 10.36
N ASP A 37 -19.14 6.95 10.50
CA ASP A 37 -20.52 7.18 10.10
C ASP A 37 -21.19 8.22 10.99
N ALA A 38 -20.94 8.18 12.31
CA ALA A 38 -21.44 9.19 13.24
C ALA A 38 -20.83 10.58 12.95
N ALA A 39 -19.55 10.64 12.59
CA ALA A 39 -18.88 11.87 12.20
C ALA A 39 -19.48 12.48 10.92
N SER A 40 -19.70 11.67 9.89
CA SER A 40 -20.32 12.10 8.63
C SER A 40 -21.79 12.47 8.81
N ALA A 41 -22.54 11.75 9.65
CA ALA A 41 -23.91 12.08 10.02
C ALA A 41 -23.99 13.44 10.72
N ALA A 42 -23.12 13.68 11.70
CA ALA A 42 -23.06 14.96 12.41
C ALA A 42 -22.70 16.14 11.48
N LEU A 43 -21.89 15.89 10.45
CA LEU A 43 -21.58 16.91 9.44
C LEU A 43 -22.78 17.16 8.51
N ALA A 44 -23.48 16.11 8.10
CA ALA A 44 -24.69 16.22 7.28
C ALA A 44 -25.76 17.05 7.99
N ASP A 45 -26.02 16.73 9.25
CA ASP A 45 -27.00 17.42 10.08
C ASP A 45 -26.60 18.89 10.30
N HIS A 46 -25.31 19.18 10.49
CA HIS A 46 -24.81 20.55 10.65
C HIS A 46 -24.96 21.41 9.39
N LEU A 47 -24.80 20.80 8.21
CA LEU A 47 -24.91 21.49 6.92
C LEU A 47 -26.33 21.47 6.33
N GLY A 48 -27.29 20.80 6.99
CA GLY A 48 -28.64 20.61 6.46
C GLY A 48 -28.67 19.76 5.18
N LEU A 49 -27.69 18.87 5.00
CA LEU A 49 -27.56 18.04 3.81
C LEU A 49 -28.12 16.62 4.04
N PRO A 50 -28.72 16.00 3.03
CA PRO A 50 -29.17 14.61 3.12
C PRO A 50 -27.99 13.64 3.27
N ARG A 51 -28.25 12.53 3.96
CA ARG A 51 -27.32 11.38 4.01
C ARG A 51 -27.49 10.56 2.73
N ALA A 52 -26.38 10.15 2.14
CA ALA A 52 -26.41 9.47 0.84
C ALA A 52 -26.95 8.04 0.96
N VAL A 53 -27.72 7.64 -0.06
CA VAL A 53 -28.12 6.24 -0.28
C VAL A 53 -27.38 5.75 -1.52
N LEU A 54 -26.47 4.80 -1.34
CA LEU A 54 -25.68 4.25 -2.44
C LEU A 54 -26.56 3.46 -3.41
N PRO A 55 -26.36 3.60 -4.74
CA PRO A 55 -27.15 2.86 -5.72
C PRO A 55 -26.83 1.37 -5.67
N ARG A 56 -27.82 0.53 -6.01
CA ARG A 56 -27.63 -0.93 -6.06
C ARG A 56 -26.64 -1.38 -7.13
N ARG A 57 -26.51 -0.62 -8.22
CA ARG A 57 -25.54 -0.85 -9.28
C ARG A 57 -24.57 0.30 -9.32
N LEU A 58 -23.29 -0.01 -9.49
CA LEU A 58 -22.24 0.99 -9.61
C LEU A 58 -22.31 1.63 -11.01
N PRO A 59 -22.61 2.93 -11.13
CA PRO A 59 -22.75 3.59 -12.42
C PRO A 59 -21.41 4.15 -12.92
N LEU A 60 -20.30 3.46 -12.66
CA LEU A 60 -18.95 3.92 -12.99
C LEU A 60 -18.16 2.83 -13.71
N ASP A 61 -17.34 3.26 -14.67
CA ASP A 61 -16.27 2.43 -15.25
C ASP A 61 -15.03 2.44 -14.34
N ALA A 62 -13.95 1.78 -14.78
CA ALA A 62 -12.74 1.64 -13.97
C ALA A 62 -12.06 2.99 -13.66
N ASP A 63 -12.10 3.95 -14.59
CA ASP A 63 -11.49 5.26 -14.39
C ASP A 63 -12.36 6.15 -13.49
N GLY A 64 -13.67 6.07 -13.63
CA GLY A 64 -14.64 6.68 -12.71
C GLY A 64 -14.46 6.17 -11.28
N VAL A 65 -14.23 4.86 -11.09
CA VAL A 65 -13.93 4.27 -9.78
C VAL A 65 -12.65 4.84 -9.19
N ARG A 66 -11.56 4.91 -9.96
CA ARG A 66 -10.29 5.51 -9.52
C ARG A 66 -10.48 6.99 -9.16
N GLY A 67 -11.25 7.71 -9.98
CA GLY A 67 -11.65 9.09 -9.72
C GLY A 67 -12.37 9.21 -8.38
N ALA A 68 -13.38 8.39 -8.14
CA ALA A 68 -14.17 8.40 -6.91
C ALA A 68 -13.35 8.05 -5.66
N LEU A 69 -12.43 7.08 -5.75
CA LEU A 69 -11.51 6.75 -4.66
C LEU A 69 -10.55 7.90 -4.34
N ARG A 70 -10.05 8.59 -5.39
CA ARG A 70 -9.10 9.71 -5.23
C ARG A 70 -9.77 10.97 -4.69
N THR A 71 -10.98 11.29 -5.15
CA THR A 71 -11.66 12.54 -4.78
C THR A 71 -12.60 12.39 -3.58
N GLY A 72 -12.99 11.16 -3.24
CA GLY A 72 -14.06 10.91 -2.28
C GLY A 72 -15.42 11.38 -2.77
N MET A 73 -15.63 11.46 -4.09
CA MET A 73 -16.87 11.92 -4.71
C MET A 73 -17.42 10.89 -5.67
N LEU A 74 -18.72 10.62 -5.55
CA LEU A 74 -19.49 9.85 -6.51
C LEU A 74 -20.50 10.80 -7.17
N ALA A 75 -20.35 11.02 -8.48
CA ALA A 75 -21.31 11.78 -9.27
C ALA A 75 -22.28 10.82 -9.96
N GLN A 76 -23.56 11.18 -9.98
CA GLN A 76 -24.63 10.39 -10.58
C GLN A 76 -25.57 11.31 -11.35
N GLU A 77 -26.18 10.82 -12.42
CA GLU A 77 -27.28 11.54 -13.07
C GLU A 77 -28.61 11.15 -12.44
N ASP A 78 -29.38 12.15 -12.04
CA ASP A 78 -30.76 12.04 -11.58
C ASP A 78 -31.69 12.66 -12.64
N PRO A 79 -32.73 11.95 -13.10
CA PRO A 79 -33.63 12.43 -14.15
C PRO A 79 -34.35 13.75 -13.82
N LEU A 80 -34.55 14.07 -12.54
CA LEU A 80 -35.27 15.26 -12.08
C LEU A 80 -34.32 16.36 -11.63
N ARG A 81 -33.19 16.00 -11.02
CA ARG A 81 -32.25 16.93 -10.38
C ARG A 81 -30.96 17.18 -11.18
N GLY A 82 -30.81 16.53 -12.34
CA GLY A 82 -29.57 16.54 -13.11
C GLY A 82 -28.45 15.83 -12.35
N ALA A 83 -27.20 16.29 -12.46
CA ALA A 83 -26.09 15.62 -11.77
C ALA A 83 -26.18 15.80 -10.23
N VAL A 84 -26.26 14.71 -9.48
CA VAL A 84 -26.27 14.66 -8.02
C VAL A 84 -24.91 14.14 -7.53
N PHE A 85 -24.41 14.72 -6.44
CA PHE A 85 -23.10 14.42 -5.88
C PHE A 85 -23.24 13.78 -4.50
N THR A 86 -22.62 12.62 -4.33
CA THR A 86 -22.33 12.05 -3.01
C THR A 86 -20.90 12.41 -2.66
N LEU A 87 -20.71 13.19 -1.60
CA LEU A 87 -19.41 13.65 -1.13
C LEU A 87 -19.03 12.96 0.16
N CYS A 88 -17.77 12.55 0.25
CA CYS A 88 -17.16 11.94 1.42
C CYS A 88 -16.08 12.85 1.99
N PRO A 89 -16.44 14.05 2.51
CA PRO A 89 -15.47 15.00 3.00
C PRO A 89 -14.75 14.49 4.26
N ARG A 90 -13.45 14.78 4.36
CA ARG A 90 -12.66 14.69 5.60
C ARG A 90 -11.83 15.92 5.83
N GLY A 91 -11.63 16.24 7.11
CA GLY A 91 -10.80 17.34 7.57
C GLY A 91 -11.02 18.63 6.83
N HIS A 92 -9.99 19.11 6.13
CA HIS A 92 -10.11 20.36 5.37
C HIS A 92 -11.16 20.30 4.25
N GLY A 93 -11.47 19.11 3.71
CA GLY A 93 -12.56 18.89 2.76
C GLY A 93 -13.94 19.20 3.34
N ALA A 94 -14.18 18.89 4.61
CA ALA A 94 -15.45 19.23 5.27
C ALA A 94 -15.63 20.75 5.41
N ARG A 95 -14.54 21.47 5.73
CA ARG A 95 -14.55 22.94 5.77
C ARG A 95 -14.78 23.56 4.40
N ARG A 96 -14.17 23.02 3.34
CA ARG A 96 -14.41 23.49 1.96
C ARG A 96 -15.85 23.25 1.54
N LEU A 97 -16.41 22.08 1.86
CA LEU A 97 -17.81 21.77 1.57
C LEU A 97 -18.76 22.73 2.27
N ALA A 98 -18.55 22.99 3.56
CA ALA A 98 -19.37 23.93 4.33
C ALA A 98 -19.41 25.32 3.69
N ARG A 99 -18.26 25.83 3.22
CA ARG A 99 -18.18 27.12 2.53
C ARG A 99 -18.89 27.10 1.17
N ALA A 100 -18.70 26.04 0.39
CA ALA A 100 -19.32 25.91 -0.93
C ALA A 100 -20.85 25.85 -0.85
N VAL A 101 -21.39 25.07 0.10
CA VAL A 101 -22.84 24.93 0.31
C VAL A 101 -23.47 26.22 0.83
N ALA A 102 -22.75 27.00 1.65
CA ALA A 102 -23.20 28.32 2.09
C ALA A 102 -23.23 29.36 0.94
N GLN A 103 -22.41 29.20 -0.09
CA GLN A 103 -22.32 30.11 -1.24
C GLN A 103 -23.29 29.75 -2.37
N ASP A 104 -23.62 28.46 -2.53
CA ASP A 104 -24.48 27.96 -3.60
C ASP A 104 -25.58 27.02 -3.03
N PRO A 105 -26.80 27.54 -2.80
CA PRO A 105 -27.94 26.72 -2.38
C PRO A 105 -28.36 25.65 -3.40
N GLY A 106 -28.10 25.87 -4.70
CA GLY A 106 -28.37 24.89 -5.75
C GLY A 106 -27.47 23.66 -5.64
N LEU A 107 -26.21 23.86 -5.23
CA LEU A 107 -25.28 22.78 -4.89
C LEU A 107 -25.78 21.98 -3.68
N ALA A 108 -26.32 22.65 -2.65
CA ALA A 108 -26.87 21.99 -1.47
C ALA A 108 -27.99 21.00 -1.84
N ALA A 109 -28.91 21.41 -2.72
CA ALA A 109 -30.04 20.58 -3.18
C ALA A 109 -29.62 19.32 -3.95
N ARG A 110 -28.40 19.32 -4.49
CA ARG A 110 -27.82 18.25 -5.32
C ARG A 110 -26.69 17.50 -4.62
N THR A 111 -26.46 17.73 -3.33
CA THR A 111 -25.35 17.15 -2.58
C THR A 111 -25.86 16.28 -1.44
N SER A 112 -25.22 15.14 -1.24
CA SER A 112 -25.41 14.28 -0.07
C SER A 112 -24.08 13.89 0.55
N ILE A 113 -24.08 13.57 1.84
CA ILE A 113 -22.88 13.18 2.59
C ILE A 113 -22.86 11.67 2.85
N LEU A 114 -21.70 11.06 2.71
CA LEU A 114 -21.42 9.67 3.09
C LEU A 114 -20.08 9.57 3.81
N ALA A 115 -19.93 8.60 4.70
CA ALA A 115 -18.62 8.28 5.26
C ALA A 115 -17.69 7.71 4.17
N PRO A 116 -16.42 8.16 4.10
CA PRO A 116 -15.46 7.65 3.12
C PRO A 116 -15.28 6.13 3.19
N GLU A 117 -15.32 5.54 4.37
CA GLU A 117 -15.26 4.09 4.61
C GLU A 117 -16.38 3.36 3.87
N ARG A 118 -17.60 3.90 3.89
CA ARG A 118 -18.75 3.28 3.21
C ARG A 118 -18.62 3.38 1.70
N LEU A 119 -18.16 4.52 1.17
CA LEU A 119 -17.89 4.64 -0.26
C LEU A 119 -16.81 3.64 -0.69
N ARG A 120 -15.72 3.54 0.06
CA ARG A 120 -14.61 2.62 -0.25
C ARG A 120 -15.04 1.16 -0.17
N ALA A 121 -15.77 0.76 0.88
CA ALA A 121 -16.32 -0.58 0.99
C ALA A 121 -17.32 -0.91 -0.14
N TYR A 122 -18.12 0.08 -0.55
CA TYR A 122 -19.02 -0.04 -1.69
C TYR A 122 -18.25 -0.25 -3.01
N LEU A 123 -17.22 0.57 -3.26
CA LEU A 123 -16.38 0.45 -4.46
C LEU A 123 -15.57 -0.84 -4.47
N ALA A 124 -15.00 -1.27 -3.34
CA ALA A 124 -14.32 -2.56 -3.21
C ALA A 124 -15.25 -3.73 -3.57
N ARG A 125 -16.51 -3.69 -3.11
CA ARG A 125 -17.49 -4.74 -3.40
C ARG A 125 -17.95 -4.77 -4.85
N HIS A 126 -18.22 -3.62 -5.47
CA HIS A 126 -18.84 -3.56 -6.79
C HIS A 126 -17.82 -3.43 -7.94
N ALA A 127 -16.70 -2.73 -7.71
CA ALA A 127 -15.64 -2.56 -8.70
C ALA A 127 -14.48 -3.55 -8.52
N GLY A 128 -14.39 -4.25 -7.37
CA GLY A 128 -13.30 -5.18 -7.05
C GLY A 128 -12.97 -6.15 -8.19
N PRO A 129 -13.94 -6.85 -8.80
CA PRO A 129 -13.65 -7.77 -9.90
C PRO A 129 -13.07 -7.08 -11.14
N ALA A 130 -13.53 -5.86 -11.47
CA ALA A 130 -13.00 -5.08 -12.58
C ALA A 130 -11.57 -4.59 -12.30
N LEU A 131 -11.34 -4.02 -11.11
CA LEU A 131 -10.02 -3.57 -10.67
C LEU A 131 -9.01 -4.71 -10.62
N THR A 132 -9.43 -5.90 -10.16
CA THR A 132 -8.56 -7.08 -10.07
C THR A 132 -8.23 -7.63 -11.46
N ARG A 133 -9.19 -7.71 -12.38
CA ARG A 133 -8.90 -8.08 -13.78
C ARG A 133 -7.91 -7.10 -14.42
N GLN A 134 -8.11 -5.81 -14.18
CA GLN A 134 -7.19 -4.78 -14.65
C GLN A 134 -5.79 -5.01 -14.07
N ALA A 135 -5.69 -5.18 -12.75
CA ALA A 135 -4.44 -5.45 -12.05
C ALA A 135 -3.69 -6.69 -12.57
N THR A 136 -4.41 -7.74 -12.96
CA THR A 136 -3.82 -8.96 -13.52
C THR A 136 -3.35 -8.79 -14.96
N PHE A 137 -4.19 -8.23 -15.83
CA PHE A 137 -4.01 -8.38 -17.29
C PHE A 137 -3.52 -7.11 -17.99
N ASP A 138 -3.69 -5.93 -17.39
CA ASP A 138 -3.45 -4.69 -18.12
C ASP A 138 -1.97 -4.41 -18.40
N LEU A 139 -1.05 -4.85 -17.54
CA LEU A 139 0.38 -4.68 -17.82
C LEU A 139 0.74 -5.37 -19.16
N ARG A 140 0.29 -6.61 -19.36
CA ARG A 140 0.49 -7.35 -20.61
C ARG A 140 -0.18 -6.67 -21.80
N ARG A 141 -1.36 -6.08 -21.61
CA ARG A 141 -2.13 -5.43 -22.68
C ARG A 141 -1.57 -4.08 -23.12
N ARG A 142 -1.23 -3.22 -22.15
CA ARG A 142 -0.81 -1.83 -22.41
C ARG A 142 0.69 -1.72 -22.64
N MET A 143 1.46 -2.54 -21.95
CA MET A 143 2.91 -2.44 -21.86
C MET A 143 3.54 -3.84 -22.01
N PRO A 144 3.34 -4.52 -23.15
CA PRO A 144 3.78 -5.90 -23.35
C PRO A 144 5.29 -6.08 -23.15
N HIS A 145 6.10 -5.08 -23.51
CA HIS A 145 7.56 -5.10 -23.32
C HIS A 145 8.00 -5.10 -21.85
N PHE A 146 7.13 -4.64 -20.94
CA PHE A 146 7.37 -4.67 -19.49
C PHE A 146 6.70 -5.87 -18.82
N SER A 147 6.12 -6.81 -19.59
CA SER A 147 5.44 -7.98 -19.06
C SER A 147 6.23 -9.26 -19.30
N ALA A 148 6.56 -9.96 -18.20
CA ALA A 148 7.17 -11.29 -18.27
C ALA A 148 6.21 -12.37 -18.82
N ALA A 149 4.92 -12.07 -19.00
CA ALA A 149 3.94 -13.04 -19.51
C ALA A 149 4.20 -13.48 -20.97
N LEU A 150 5.03 -12.73 -21.71
CA LEU A 150 5.43 -13.04 -23.08
C LEU A 150 6.78 -13.76 -23.15
N ILE A 151 7.51 -13.82 -22.03
CA ILE A 151 8.79 -14.49 -21.91
C ILE A 151 8.51 -15.99 -21.78
N SER A 152 9.02 -16.78 -22.73
CA SER A 152 9.10 -18.24 -22.57
C SER A 152 10.55 -18.56 -22.18
N PRO A 153 10.84 -18.86 -20.90
CA PRO A 153 12.20 -19.15 -20.46
C PRO A 153 12.82 -20.28 -21.27
N ALA A 154 12.02 -21.30 -21.61
CA ALA A 154 12.43 -22.39 -22.47
C ALA A 154 12.90 -21.91 -23.84
N ARG A 155 12.21 -20.98 -24.50
CA ARG A 155 12.63 -20.48 -25.83
C ARG A 155 13.88 -19.61 -25.76
N ILE A 156 14.03 -18.81 -24.70
CA ILE A 156 15.19 -17.91 -24.54
C ILE A 156 16.43 -18.70 -24.11
N LEU A 157 16.27 -19.66 -23.21
CA LEU A 157 17.37 -20.42 -22.64
C LEU A 157 17.74 -21.67 -23.46
N ALA A 158 16.83 -22.23 -24.27
CA ALA A 158 17.12 -23.46 -25.01
C ALA A 158 18.33 -23.32 -25.95
N GLY A 159 18.45 -22.21 -26.69
CA GLY A 159 19.59 -21.97 -27.58
C GLY A 159 20.93 -21.93 -26.84
N PRO A 160 21.10 -21.03 -25.85
CA PRO A 160 22.32 -20.96 -25.04
C PRO A 160 22.64 -22.25 -24.27
N VAL A 161 21.62 -22.90 -23.69
CA VAL A 161 21.81 -24.16 -22.94
C VAL A 161 22.21 -25.29 -23.89
N LEU A 162 21.57 -25.42 -25.05
CA LEU A 162 21.93 -26.42 -26.05
C LEU A 162 23.34 -26.17 -26.58
N LEU A 163 23.69 -24.92 -26.88
CA LEU A 163 25.04 -24.56 -27.32
C LEU A 163 26.07 -24.92 -26.25
N ALA A 164 25.83 -24.56 -24.99
CA ALA A 164 26.72 -24.90 -23.88
C ALA A 164 26.85 -26.43 -23.72
N ALA A 165 25.74 -27.17 -23.80
CA ALA A 165 25.75 -28.64 -23.71
C ALA A 165 26.54 -29.29 -24.86
N VAL A 166 26.36 -28.79 -26.09
CA VAL A 166 27.12 -29.26 -27.26
C VAL A 166 28.60 -28.97 -27.11
N LEU A 167 28.98 -27.75 -26.71
CA LEU A 167 30.39 -27.37 -26.50
C LEU A 167 31.05 -28.20 -25.40
N LEU A 168 30.34 -28.46 -24.31
CA LEU A 168 30.85 -29.32 -23.23
C LEU A 168 30.99 -30.76 -23.73
N ALA A 169 29.99 -31.31 -24.42
CA ALA A 169 30.04 -32.68 -24.93
C ALA A 169 31.18 -32.88 -25.94
N THR A 170 31.33 -31.96 -26.90
CA THR A 170 32.43 -32.02 -27.89
C THR A 170 33.79 -31.85 -27.22
N GLY A 171 33.91 -30.94 -26.25
CA GLY A 171 35.13 -30.75 -25.47
C GLY A 171 35.52 -32.01 -24.67
N PHE A 172 34.57 -32.66 -24.00
CA PHE A 172 34.83 -33.89 -23.26
C PHE A 172 35.17 -35.07 -24.17
N LEU A 173 34.59 -35.14 -25.37
CA LEU A 173 34.93 -36.19 -26.34
C LEU A 173 36.33 -35.96 -26.96
N ALA A 174 36.72 -34.71 -27.22
CA ALA A 174 37.99 -34.38 -27.86
C ALA A 174 39.17 -34.39 -26.87
N SER A 175 38.99 -33.82 -25.68
CA SER A 175 40.03 -33.68 -24.67
C SER A 175 39.42 -33.47 -23.27
N PRO A 176 39.15 -34.57 -22.52
CA PRO A 176 38.48 -34.49 -21.22
C PRO A 176 39.22 -33.62 -20.20
N GLN A 177 40.55 -33.72 -20.16
CA GLN A 177 41.38 -33.04 -19.15
C GLN A 177 41.37 -31.52 -19.32
N THR A 178 41.58 -31.02 -20.54
CA THR A 178 41.59 -29.57 -20.81
C THR A 178 40.19 -28.97 -20.64
N THR A 179 39.14 -29.68 -21.04
CA THR A 179 37.75 -29.24 -20.87
C THR A 179 37.39 -29.13 -19.39
N PHE A 180 37.78 -30.12 -18.58
CA PHE A 180 37.59 -30.07 -17.13
C PHE A 180 38.33 -28.90 -16.48
N LEU A 181 39.61 -28.71 -16.84
CA LEU A 181 40.41 -27.59 -16.32
C LEU A 181 39.83 -26.22 -16.73
N ALA A 182 39.38 -26.08 -17.98
CA ALA A 182 38.76 -24.85 -18.46
C ALA A 182 37.44 -24.56 -17.73
N LEU A 183 36.58 -25.57 -17.55
CA LEU A 183 35.35 -25.44 -16.79
C LEU A 183 35.64 -25.06 -15.33
N GLN A 184 36.59 -25.73 -14.69
CA GLN A 184 37.02 -25.42 -13.33
C GLN A 184 37.56 -23.98 -13.23
N ALA A 185 38.38 -23.53 -14.18
CA ALA A 185 38.91 -22.18 -14.21
C ALA A 185 37.79 -21.14 -14.35
N VAL A 186 36.83 -21.34 -15.26
CA VAL A 186 35.67 -20.45 -15.43
C VAL A 186 34.84 -20.37 -14.15
N LEU A 187 34.49 -21.51 -13.55
CA LEU A 187 33.72 -21.54 -12.30
C LEU A 187 34.50 -20.90 -11.14
N SER A 188 35.81 -21.11 -11.07
CA SER A 188 36.68 -20.50 -10.05
C SER A 188 36.77 -18.99 -10.20
N ILE A 189 36.87 -18.48 -11.44
CA ILE A 189 36.86 -17.04 -11.73
C ILE A 189 35.52 -16.42 -11.34
N MET A 190 34.40 -17.06 -11.70
CA MET A 190 33.06 -16.59 -11.30
C MET A 190 32.90 -16.56 -9.78
N PHE A 191 33.35 -17.61 -9.09
CA PHE A 191 33.32 -17.70 -7.63
C PHE A 191 34.20 -16.63 -6.98
N LEU A 192 35.43 -16.45 -7.48
CA LEU A 192 36.35 -15.42 -7.00
C LEU A 192 35.79 -14.02 -7.24
N GLY A 193 35.15 -13.78 -8.38
CA GLY A 193 34.46 -12.53 -8.67
C GLY A 193 33.32 -12.24 -7.70
N ALA A 194 32.51 -13.25 -7.36
CA ALA A 194 31.45 -13.11 -6.36
C ALA A 194 32.01 -12.83 -4.95
N ILE A 195 33.10 -13.50 -4.56
CA ILE A 195 33.80 -13.21 -3.30
C ILE A 195 34.36 -11.80 -3.31
N ALA A 196 35.03 -11.38 -4.38
CA ALA A 196 35.61 -10.05 -4.51
C ALA A 196 34.54 -8.97 -4.41
N LEU A 197 33.36 -9.17 -5.03
CA LEU A 197 32.23 -8.25 -4.90
C LEU A 197 31.74 -8.16 -3.44
N ARG A 198 31.60 -9.29 -2.74
CA ARG A 198 31.20 -9.31 -1.31
C ARG A 198 32.23 -8.63 -0.41
N LEU A 199 33.52 -8.88 -0.64
CA LEU A 199 34.60 -8.20 0.07
C LEU A 199 34.60 -6.70 -0.22
N ALA A 200 34.38 -6.29 -1.47
CA ALA A 200 34.26 -4.90 -1.84
C ALA A 200 33.08 -4.20 -1.14
N ALA A 201 31.93 -4.88 -1.04
CA ALA A 201 30.76 -4.38 -0.30
C ALA A 201 31.07 -4.11 1.18
N CYS A 202 31.94 -4.90 1.80
CA CYS A 202 32.37 -4.67 3.19
C CYS A 202 33.12 -3.35 3.40
N PHE A 203 33.68 -2.75 2.34
CA PHE A 203 34.36 -1.45 2.40
C PHE A 203 33.44 -0.28 2.06
N VAL A 204 32.18 -0.54 1.65
CA VAL A 204 31.18 0.50 1.42
C VAL A 204 30.61 0.91 2.77
N THR A 205 31.00 2.09 3.25
CA THR A 205 30.37 2.68 4.43
C THR A 205 28.96 3.13 4.09
N ALA A 206 27.96 2.53 4.75
CA ALA A 206 26.61 3.06 4.73
C ALA A 206 26.62 4.47 5.34
N GLU A 207 26.10 5.45 4.61
CA GLU A 207 25.81 6.75 5.21
C GLU A 207 24.74 6.55 6.29
N PRO A 208 24.89 7.17 7.47
CA PRO A 208 23.87 7.10 8.49
C PRO A 208 22.55 7.67 7.94
N ASP A 209 21.45 7.05 8.34
CA ASP A 209 20.12 7.50 7.95
C ASP A 209 19.94 8.97 8.31
N GLY A 210 19.57 9.77 7.31
CA GLY A 210 19.28 11.18 7.51
C GLY A 210 18.03 11.33 8.38
N ALA A 211 18.11 12.17 9.42
CA ALA A 211 16.92 12.52 10.19
C ALA A 211 15.92 13.26 9.30
N CYS A 212 14.66 12.82 9.31
CA CYS A 212 13.57 13.54 8.64
C CYS A 212 13.46 14.94 9.23
N ARG A 213 13.57 15.97 8.37
CA ARG A 213 13.50 17.37 8.79
C ARG A 213 12.06 17.91 8.86
N LEU A 214 11.08 17.11 8.45
CA LEU A 214 9.68 17.50 8.47
C LEU A 214 9.12 17.36 9.89
N GLY A 215 8.67 18.49 10.45
CA GLY A 215 7.79 18.46 11.62
C GLY A 215 6.46 17.81 11.28
N ASP A 216 5.77 17.28 12.29
CA ASP A 216 4.56 16.47 12.12
C ASP A 216 3.45 17.18 11.33
N HIS A 217 3.36 18.51 11.42
CA HIS A 217 2.48 19.34 10.59
C HIS A 217 2.65 19.10 9.08
N HIS A 218 3.90 18.97 8.63
CA HIS A 218 4.26 18.87 7.20
C HIS A 218 4.43 17.44 6.71
N LEU A 219 4.28 16.44 7.58
CA LEU A 219 4.27 15.05 7.15
C LEU A 219 3.13 14.80 6.15
N PRO A 220 3.38 14.10 5.04
CA PRO A 220 2.33 13.71 4.10
C PRO A 220 1.47 12.57 4.68
N ILE A 221 0.36 12.24 4.01
CA ILE A 221 -0.28 10.95 4.27
C ILE A 221 0.64 9.85 3.70
N TYR A 222 0.87 8.79 4.47
CA TYR A 222 1.71 7.65 4.08
C TYR A 222 0.86 6.37 4.02
N THR A 223 0.85 5.71 2.86
CA THR A 223 0.15 4.42 2.70
C THR A 223 1.08 3.28 3.06
N VAL A 224 0.63 2.37 3.93
CA VAL A 224 1.29 1.09 4.18
C VAL A 224 0.43 0.01 3.56
N MET A 225 0.98 -0.80 2.64
CA MET A 225 0.27 -1.94 2.07
C MET A 225 0.90 -3.25 2.52
N VAL A 226 0.07 -4.15 3.04
CA VAL A 226 0.49 -5.48 3.47
C VAL A 226 -0.40 -6.51 2.77
N PRO A 227 0.12 -7.26 1.78
CA PRO A 227 -0.58 -8.37 1.16
C PRO A 227 -0.54 -9.59 2.08
N LEU A 228 -1.70 -10.23 2.25
CA LEU A 228 -1.91 -11.34 3.18
C LEU A 228 -2.51 -12.53 2.44
N TYR A 229 -1.88 -13.69 2.57
CA TYR A 229 -2.42 -14.96 2.08
C TYR A 229 -1.98 -16.13 2.97
N ARG A 230 -2.93 -16.69 3.71
CA ARG A 230 -2.75 -17.74 4.75
C ARG A 230 -1.92 -17.27 5.95
N GLU A 231 -2.06 -16.01 6.33
CA GLU A 231 -1.24 -15.34 7.35
C GLU A 231 -1.96 -15.08 8.68
N ALA A 232 -3.04 -15.82 8.96
CA ALA A 232 -3.87 -15.61 10.15
C ALA A 232 -3.09 -15.62 11.48
N ALA A 233 -2.01 -16.42 11.57
CA ALA A 233 -1.20 -16.55 12.79
C ALA A 233 -0.31 -15.33 13.05
N VAL A 234 0.09 -14.59 12.01
CA VAL A 234 1.05 -13.47 12.10
C VAL A 234 0.35 -12.14 12.41
N LEU A 235 -0.97 -12.06 12.16
CA LEU A 235 -1.75 -10.82 12.30
C LEU A 235 -1.56 -10.04 13.62
N PRO A 236 -1.54 -10.66 14.81
CA PRO A 236 -1.35 -9.91 16.05
C PRO A 236 0.00 -9.19 16.10
N ARG A 237 1.08 -9.88 15.69
CA ARG A 237 2.44 -9.31 15.61
C ARG A 237 2.49 -8.21 14.55
N LEU A 238 1.91 -8.46 13.38
CA LEU A 238 1.84 -7.47 12.29
C LEU A 238 1.14 -6.19 12.72
N VAL A 239 -0.06 -6.27 13.30
CA VAL A 239 -0.82 -5.09 13.72
C VAL A 239 -0.08 -4.32 14.81
N ALA A 240 0.56 -5.02 15.77
CA ALA A 240 1.38 -4.39 16.79
C ALA A 240 2.59 -3.65 16.19
N ALA A 241 3.31 -4.28 15.27
CA ALA A 241 4.47 -3.68 14.62
C ALA A 241 4.09 -2.44 13.78
N LEU A 242 2.99 -2.52 13.03
CA LEU A 242 2.48 -1.38 12.27
C LEU A 242 1.93 -0.25 13.15
N ALA A 243 1.35 -0.57 14.30
CA ALA A 243 0.90 0.43 15.27
C ALA A 243 2.07 1.10 16.01
N ALA A 244 3.25 0.46 16.06
CA ALA A 244 4.45 0.98 16.68
C ALA A 244 5.25 1.95 15.79
N LEU A 245 4.82 2.18 14.54
CA LEU A 245 5.42 3.18 13.67
C LEU A 245 5.32 4.58 14.30
N ASP A 246 6.45 5.28 14.40
CA ASP A 246 6.55 6.68 14.81
C ASP A 246 6.08 7.58 13.65
N TYR A 247 4.76 7.60 13.48
CA TYR A 247 4.06 8.46 12.54
C TYR A 247 2.68 8.83 13.10
N PRO A 248 2.18 10.06 12.91
CA PRO A 248 0.84 10.42 13.38
C PRO A 248 -0.23 9.49 12.79
N PRO A 249 -1.04 8.80 13.61
CA PRO A 249 -2.07 7.88 13.12
C PRO A 249 -3.07 8.53 12.15
N GLU A 250 -3.34 9.82 12.32
CA GLU A 250 -4.19 10.63 11.44
C GLU A 250 -3.65 10.73 10.00
N LYS A 251 -2.34 10.51 9.82
CA LYS A 251 -1.63 10.58 8.54
C LYS A 251 -1.16 9.20 8.06
N LEU A 252 -1.48 8.14 8.77
CA LEU A 252 -1.27 6.77 8.31
C LEU A 252 -2.48 6.26 7.53
N ASP A 253 -2.19 5.46 6.51
CA ASP A 253 -3.17 4.81 5.67
C ASP A 253 -2.80 3.34 5.47
N ILE A 254 -3.17 2.48 6.42
CA ILE A 254 -2.77 1.08 6.41
C ILE A 254 -3.80 0.24 5.64
N LYS A 255 -3.32 -0.54 4.67
CA LYS A 255 -4.11 -1.44 3.83
C LYS A 255 -3.68 -2.88 4.08
N LEU A 256 -4.58 -3.65 4.69
CA LEU A 256 -4.44 -5.09 4.83
C LEU A 256 -5.14 -5.75 3.64
N VAL A 257 -4.36 -6.17 2.66
CA VAL A 257 -4.85 -6.64 1.36
C VAL A 257 -4.96 -8.17 1.42
N VAL A 258 -6.18 -8.71 1.43
CA VAL A 258 -6.42 -10.14 1.66
C VAL A 258 -7.20 -10.76 0.51
N GLU A 259 -6.78 -11.93 0.04
CA GLU A 259 -7.52 -12.66 -1.00
C GLU A 259 -8.91 -13.08 -0.49
N GLU A 260 -9.92 -12.98 -1.35
CA GLU A 260 -11.31 -13.24 -0.96
C GLU A 260 -11.54 -14.71 -0.58
N ASP A 261 -10.76 -15.64 -1.14
CA ASP A 261 -10.81 -17.06 -0.84
C ASP A 261 -10.01 -17.47 0.42
N ASP A 262 -9.25 -16.55 1.04
CA ASP A 262 -8.56 -16.77 2.30
C ASP A 262 -9.49 -16.53 3.50
N ARG A 263 -10.37 -17.50 3.74
CA ARG A 263 -11.36 -17.44 4.83
C ARG A 263 -10.71 -17.30 6.20
N GLN A 264 -9.62 -18.02 6.46
CA GLN A 264 -9.00 -18.06 7.79
C GLN A 264 -8.46 -16.68 8.19
N THR A 265 -7.69 -16.04 7.32
CA THR A 265 -7.12 -14.70 7.58
C THR A 265 -8.23 -13.65 7.66
N ARG A 266 -9.25 -13.72 6.80
CA ARG A 266 -10.39 -12.78 6.84
C ARG A 266 -11.18 -12.87 8.14
N GLU A 267 -11.47 -14.07 8.63
CA GLU A 267 -12.18 -14.24 9.90
C GLU A 267 -11.32 -13.88 11.11
N ALA A 268 -9.99 -14.02 11.02
CA ALA A 268 -9.08 -13.49 12.04
C ALA A 268 -9.11 -11.95 12.07
N LEU A 269 -8.97 -11.29 10.91
CA LEU A 269 -9.04 -9.83 10.79
C LEU A 269 -10.35 -9.24 11.30
N LYS A 270 -11.50 -9.87 11.00
CA LYS A 270 -12.82 -9.41 11.48
C LYS A 270 -12.96 -9.44 13.00
N ARG A 271 -12.22 -10.32 13.68
CA ARG A 271 -12.25 -10.45 15.15
C ARG A 271 -11.30 -9.48 15.84
N MET A 272 -10.40 -8.82 15.11
CA MET A 272 -9.47 -7.84 15.65
C MET A 272 -10.13 -6.47 15.75
N ALA A 273 -9.92 -5.78 16.88
CA ALA A 273 -10.26 -4.37 17.02
C ALA A 273 -9.19 -3.53 16.31
N LEU A 274 -9.35 -3.34 15.01
CA LEU A 274 -8.44 -2.55 14.20
C LEU A 274 -8.71 -1.05 14.39
N PRO A 275 -7.67 -0.22 14.61
CA PRO A 275 -7.83 1.22 14.64
C PRO A 275 -8.33 1.80 13.31
N ALA A 276 -8.92 3.00 13.33
CA ALA A 276 -9.58 3.60 12.17
C ALA A 276 -8.66 3.91 10.98
N TRP A 277 -7.34 3.91 11.17
CA TRP A 277 -6.37 4.09 10.09
C TRP A 277 -5.97 2.77 9.40
N PHE A 278 -6.52 1.64 9.84
CA PHE A 278 -6.43 0.36 9.15
C PHE A 278 -7.68 0.11 8.29
N GLU A 279 -7.47 -0.40 7.09
CA GLU A 279 -8.55 -0.82 6.21
C GLU A 279 -8.23 -2.19 5.61
N ILE A 280 -9.23 -3.07 5.62
CA ILE A 280 -9.15 -4.39 4.98
C ILE A 280 -9.64 -4.27 3.55
N ILE A 281 -8.78 -4.62 2.59
CA ILE A 281 -9.12 -4.63 1.16
C ILE A 281 -9.25 -6.09 0.70
N PRO A 282 -10.47 -6.61 0.50
CA PRO A 282 -10.65 -7.92 -0.10
C PRO A 282 -10.31 -7.88 -1.60
N VAL A 283 -9.44 -8.78 -2.04
CA VAL A 283 -9.09 -8.95 -3.45
C VAL A 283 -9.85 -10.16 -3.99
N PRO A 284 -10.76 -10.00 -4.96
CA PRO A 284 -11.44 -11.11 -5.61
C PRO A 284 -10.48 -12.20 -6.07
N ALA A 285 -10.90 -13.46 -5.92
CA ALA A 285 -10.12 -14.65 -6.22
C ALA A 285 -9.97 -14.90 -7.75
N ILE A 286 -9.42 -13.91 -8.44
CA ILE A 286 -9.07 -13.97 -9.86
C ILE A 286 -7.59 -14.35 -9.94
N GLY A 287 -7.29 -15.44 -10.66
CA GLY A 287 -5.92 -15.91 -10.84
C GLY A 287 -5.05 -14.92 -11.63
N PRO A 288 -3.72 -14.98 -11.46
CA PRO A 288 -2.98 -15.81 -10.51
C PRO A 288 -2.96 -15.19 -9.10
N ARG A 289 -2.80 -16.01 -8.05
CA ARG A 289 -2.66 -15.55 -6.66
C ARG A 289 -1.22 -15.10 -6.43
N THR A 290 -0.93 -13.82 -6.63
CA THR A 290 0.42 -13.27 -6.52
C THR A 290 0.42 -11.93 -5.80
N LYS A 291 1.53 -11.64 -5.10
CA LYS A 291 1.75 -10.36 -4.41
C LYS A 291 1.55 -9.15 -5.34
N PRO A 292 2.11 -9.11 -6.57
CA PRO A 292 1.88 -7.99 -7.49
C PRO A 292 0.41 -7.79 -7.88
N LYS A 293 -0.36 -8.87 -8.09
CA LYS A 293 -1.80 -8.76 -8.40
C LYS A 293 -2.53 -8.08 -7.23
N ALA A 294 -2.34 -8.61 -6.02
CA ALA A 294 -3.03 -8.10 -4.83
C ALA A 294 -2.73 -6.62 -4.60
N LEU A 295 -1.45 -6.25 -4.64
CA LEU A 295 -1.00 -4.86 -4.49
C LEU A 295 -1.59 -3.95 -5.58
N ASN A 296 -1.55 -4.35 -6.85
CA ASN A 296 -2.10 -3.55 -7.95
C ASN A 296 -3.63 -3.40 -7.87
N ALA A 297 -4.34 -4.40 -7.37
CA ALA A 297 -5.79 -4.34 -7.16
C ALA A 297 -6.16 -3.39 -6.01
N ALA A 298 -5.33 -3.32 -4.97
CA ALA A 298 -5.51 -2.44 -3.82
C ALA A 298 -4.96 -1.01 -4.03
N LEU A 299 -4.01 -0.82 -4.96
CA LEU A 299 -3.38 0.48 -5.23
C LEU A 299 -4.36 1.66 -5.42
N PRO A 300 -5.50 1.51 -6.13
CA PRO A 300 -6.49 2.59 -6.25
C PRO A 300 -7.05 3.09 -4.92
N PHE A 301 -6.94 2.31 -3.84
CA PHE A 301 -7.42 2.66 -2.51
C PHE A 301 -6.34 3.41 -1.69
N ALA A 302 -5.09 3.52 -2.14
CA ALA A 302 -4.08 4.30 -1.44
C ALA A 302 -4.46 5.78 -1.37
N ARG A 303 -4.32 6.39 -0.19
CA ARG A 303 -4.51 7.86 0.01
C ARG A 303 -3.21 8.63 0.05
N GLY A 304 -2.12 7.95 0.42
CA GLY A 304 -0.84 8.57 0.69
C GLY A 304 -0.14 9.11 -0.55
N GLN A 305 0.64 10.17 -0.34
CA GLN A 305 1.59 10.67 -1.34
C GLN A 305 2.76 9.70 -1.51
N PHE A 306 3.11 8.99 -0.43
CA PHE A 306 4.09 7.93 -0.40
C PHE A 306 3.42 6.60 -0.04
N LEU A 307 4.03 5.50 -0.49
CA LEU A 307 3.56 4.15 -0.23
C LEU A 307 4.75 3.25 0.10
N VAL A 308 4.57 2.39 1.10
CA VAL A 308 5.49 1.30 1.40
C VAL A 308 4.75 -0.03 1.32
N VAL A 309 5.45 -1.07 0.90
CA VAL A 309 4.97 -2.44 0.91
C VAL A 309 5.73 -3.18 1.99
N TYR A 310 5.01 -3.79 2.93
CA TYR A 310 5.56 -4.73 3.89
C TYR A 310 5.00 -6.12 3.63
N ASP A 311 5.78 -7.15 3.96
CA ASP A 311 5.31 -8.52 4.08
C ASP A 311 4.66 -8.76 5.44
N ALA A 312 3.96 -9.89 5.60
CA ALA A 312 3.15 -10.16 6.78
C ALA A 312 4.01 -10.33 8.05
N GLU A 313 5.23 -10.85 7.86
CA GLU A 313 6.22 -11.11 8.89
C GLU A 313 7.07 -9.89 9.24
N ASP A 314 7.04 -8.82 8.43
CA ASP A 314 7.90 -7.65 8.63
C ASP A 314 7.59 -6.94 9.95
N SER A 315 8.66 -6.56 10.64
CA SER A 315 8.60 -5.72 11.84
C SER A 315 9.42 -4.45 11.59
N PRO A 316 8.84 -3.42 10.97
CA PRO A 316 9.57 -2.21 10.61
C PRO A 316 10.06 -1.46 11.85
N GLU A 317 11.27 -0.89 11.78
CA GLU A 317 11.74 0.06 12.79
C GLU A 317 10.73 1.23 12.93
N PRO A 318 10.40 1.70 14.16
CA PRO A 318 9.44 2.77 14.37
C PRO A 318 9.64 4.00 13.48
N ARG A 319 10.89 4.45 13.27
CA ARG A 319 11.19 5.69 12.52
C ARG A 319 11.36 5.47 11.01
N GLN A 320 11.18 4.24 10.50
CA GLN A 320 11.52 3.90 9.11
C GLN A 320 10.81 4.78 8.07
N LEU A 321 9.52 5.08 8.25
CA LEU A 321 8.79 5.94 7.30
C LEU A 321 9.39 7.34 7.24
N ARG A 322 9.82 7.89 8.38
CA ARG A 322 10.48 9.19 8.45
C ARG A 322 11.86 9.14 7.78
N ALA A 323 12.63 8.08 8.00
CA ALA A 323 13.91 7.88 7.34
C ALA A 323 13.76 7.79 5.80
N ALA A 324 12.74 7.06 5.32
CA ALA A 324 12.42 6.98 3.90
C ALA A 324 12.07 8.37 3.31
N LEU A 325 11.27 9.18 4.02
CA LEU A 325 10.99 10.56 3.60
C LEU A 325 12.27 11.41 3.51
N ALA A 326 13.20 11.25 4.45
CA ALA A 326 14.48 11.96 4.40
C ALA A 326 15.31 11.55 3.17
N ALA A 327 15.30 10.25 2.82
CA ALA A 327 15.95 9.75 1.61
C ALA A 327 15.31 10.31 0.33
N PHE A 328 13.98 10.36 0.24
CA PHE A 328 13.28 11.01 -0.88
C PHE A 328 13.62 12.50 -1.00
N GLN A 329 13.68 13.22 0.13
CA GLN A 329 14.09 14.63 0.14
C GLN A 329 15.51 14.82 -0.36
N LYS A 330 16.45 13.95 0.05
CA LYS A 330 17.85 13.98 -0.38
C LYS A 330 18.01 13.64 -1.87
N GLY A 331 17.29 12.63 -2.35
CA GLY A 331 17.34 12.17 -3.75
C GLY A 331 16.63 13.08 -4.75
N GLY A 332 15.78 13.98 -4.27
CA GLY A 332 15.06 14.95 -5.10
C GLY A 332 13.94 14.34 -5.96
N PRO A 333 13.33 15.13 -6.87
CA PRO A 333 12.09 14.76 -7.55
C PRO A 333 12.21 13.61 -8.56
N ARG A 334 13.42 13.19 -8.92
CA ARG A 334 13.65 12.05 -9.83
C ARG A 334 13.72 10.71 -9.10
N LEU A 335 13.86 10.70 -7.77
CA LEU A 335 13.93 9.48 -7.00
C LEU A 335 12.53 8.88 -6.82
N ALA A 336 12.29 7.74 -7.45
CA ALA A 336 10.97 7.08 -7.45
C ALA A 336 10.82 5.99 -6.38
N CYS A 337 11.91 5.39 -5.90
CA CYS A 337 11.89 4.29 -4.95
C CYS A 337 13.06 4.39 -3.97
N VAL A 338 12.79 4.09 -2.70
CA VAL A 338 13.78 3.93 -1.63
C VAL A 338 13.64 2.52 -1.11
N GLN A 339 14.73 1.75 -1.12
CA GLN A 339 14.79 0.41 -0.57
C GLN A 339 15.34 0.48 0.86
N ALA A 340 14.53 0.05 1.84
CA ALA A 340 15.01 -0.15 3.19
C ALA A 340 15.89 -1.42 3.27
N ARG A 341 16.83 -1.44 4.20
CA ARG A 341 17.62 -2.64 4.49
C ARG A 341 16.72 -3.73 5.09
N LEU A 342 16.82 -4.94 4.56
CA LEU A 342 16.19 -6.12 5.16
C LEU A 342 17.17 -6.73 6.16
N ALA A 343 16.71 -6.97 7.38
CA ALA A 343 17.49 -7.62 8.43
C ALA A 343 16.73 -8.85 8.94
N ILE A 344 17.45 -9.97 9.06
CA ILE A 344 16.88 -11.23 9.51
C ILE A 344 16.87 -11.26 11.05
N ASP A 345 15.68 -11.40 11.64
CA ASP A 345 15.48 -11.36 13.10
C ASP A 345 15.89 -12.66 13.80
N ASN A 346 15.95 -13.78 13.08
CA ASN A 346 16.21 -15.12 13.61
C ASN A 346 17.58 -15.70 13.23
N GLY A 347 18.57 -14.85 12.92
CA GLY A 347 19.92 -15.30 12.51
C GLY A 347 20.65 -16.15 13.55
N GLY A 348 20.23 -16.09 14.82
CA GLY A 348 20.78 -16.89 15.92
C GLY A 348 20.22 -18.32 16.03
N ASP A 349 19.05 -18.59 15.42
CA ASP A 349 18.25 -19.78 15.73
C ASP A 349 18.85 -21.08 15.19
N SER A 350 19.56 -21.00 14.07
CA SER A 350 20.16 -22.17 13.43
C SER A 350 21.37 -21.80 12.57
N TRP A 351 22.14 -22.82 12.17
CA TRP A 351 23.22 -22.63 11.20
C TRP A 351 22.70 -22.05 9.87
N ILE A 352 21.55 -22.52 9.38
CA ILE A 352 20.97 -22.05 8.11
C ILE A 352 20.46 -20.61 8.21
N SER A 353 19.76 -20.25 9.30
CA SER A 353 19.29 -18.88 9.54
C SER A 353 20.46 -17.91 9.65
N ARG A 354 21.59 -18.36 10.22
CA ARG A 354 22.83 -17.58 10.28
C ARG A 354 23.44 -17.33 8.91
N GLN A 355 23.49 -18.35 8.04
CA GLN A 355 23.96 -18.16 6.67
C GLN A 355 23.04 -17.18 5.91
N PHE A 356 21.72 -17.31 6.09
CA PHE A 356 20.75 -16.41 5.48
C PHE A 356 20.89 -14.96 5.98
N ALA A 357 21.09 -14.76 7.28
CA ALA A 357 21.32 -13.44 7.87
C ALA A 357 22.61 -12.79 7.34
N LEU A 358 23.69 -13.57 7.18
CA LEU A 358 24.93 -13.07 6.58
C LEU A 358 24.76 -12.68 5.12
N GLU A 359 23.98 -13.44 4.35
CA GLU A 359 23.70 -13.14 2.94
C GLU A 359 22.86 -11.87 2.77
N TYR A 360 21.91 -11.60 3.66
CA TYR A 360 21.09 -10.37 3.62
C TYR A 360 21.79 -9.13 4.23
N ALA A 361 22.85 -9.33 5.01
CA ALA A 361 23.64 -8.25 5.59
C ALA A 361 24.78 -7.76 4.67
N ALA A 362 25.20 -8.58 3.71
CA ALA A 362 26.23 -8.27 2.71
C ALA A 362 25.65 -7.49 1.52
#